data_AF-A0A3G3K4F7-F1
#
_entry.id   AF-A0A3G3K4F7-F1
#
_cell.length_a   1.000
_cell.length_b   1.000
_cell.length_c   1.000
_cell.angle_alpha   90.00
_cell.angle_beta   90.00
_cell.angle_gamma   90.00
#
_symmetry.space_group_name_H-M   'P 1'
#
loop_
_entity.id
_entity.type
_entity.pdbx_description
1 polymer ?
#
loop_
_entity_poly.entity_id
_entity_poly.type
_entity_poly.pdbx_seq_one_letter_code
_entity_poly.pdbx_strand_id
1 'polypeptide(L)' 'MGSNRRGSIQVTVTIKSDKITDVEISNFAMHYSISDVVGLPDEVLQYQSSQVDNVSGATYSVRAFEDAVQDALDQAKLSA' A
#
# COMPACT_ATOMS: atom_id res chain seq x y z
N MET A 1 -3.97 -6.67 1.99
CA MET A 1 -3.40 -7.25 0.76
C MET A 1 -4.19 -6.74 -0.44
N GLY A 2 -3.49 -6.30 -1.48
CA GLY A 2 -4.08 -6.00 -2.78
C GLY A 2 -3.55 -6.95 -3.85
N SER A 3 -4.36 -7.26 -4.85
CA SER A 3 -4.00 -8.24 -5.88
C SER A 3 -4.72 -8.00 -7.19
N ASN A 4 -4.10 -8.47 -8.28
CA ASN A 4 -4.71 -8.49 -9.61
C ASN A 4 -4.10 -9.62 -10.45
N ARG A 5 -4.47 -9.70 -11.74
CA ARG A 5 -3.97 -10.72 -12.68
C ARG A 5 -2.45 -10.75 -12.90
N ARG A 6 -1.71 -9.80 -12.33
CA ARG A 6 -0.25 -9.67 -12.41
C ARG A 6 0.45 -10.03 -11.10
N GLY A 7 -0.30 -10.43 -10.06
CA GLY A 7 0.25 -10.84 -8.76
C GLY A 7 -0.38 -10.10 -7.58
N SER A 8 0.36 -9.99 -6.48
CA SER A 8 -0.14 -9.36 -5.24
C SER A 8 0.92 -8.54 -4.50
N ILE A 9 0.43 -7.62 -3.67
CA ILE A 9 1.22 -6.80 -2.74
C ILE A 9 0.58 -6.91 -1.36
N GLN A 10 1.40 -7.10 -0.34
CA GLN A 10 1.00 -7.02 1.07
C GLN A 10 1.75 -5.89 1.72
N VAL A 11 1.06 -5.19 2.61
CA VAL A 11 1.62 -4.09 3.38
C VAL A 11 1.27 -4.29 4.85
N THR A 12 2.14 -3.80 5.72
CA THR A 12 1.90 -3.65 7.15
C THR A 12 1.80 -2.15 7.42
N VAL A 13 0.77 -1.74 8.17
CA VAL A 13 0.55 -0.34 8.53
C VAL A 13 0.56 -0.20 10.05
N THR A 14 1.36 0.73 10.58
CA THR A 14 1.39 1.03 12.02
C THR A 14 0.64 2.33 12.30
N ILE A 15 -0.40 2.25 13.12
CA ILE A 15 -1.20 3.39 13.55
C ILE A 15 -0.91 3.70 15.03
N LYS A 16 -0.64 4.97 15.34
CA LYS A 16 -0.51 5.47 16.71
C LYS A 16 -1.28 6.77 16.85
N SER A 17 -2.14 6.85 17.87
CA SER A 17 -2.95 8.06 18.14
C SER A 17 -3.70 8.56 16.89
N ASP A 18 -4.40 7.65 16.23
CA ASP A 18 -5.18 7.90 15.00
C ASP A 18 -4.37 8.44 13.80
N LYS A 19 -3.05 8.25 13.80
CA LYS A 19 -2.16 8.60 12.68
C LYS A 19 -1.39 7.41 12.17
N ILE A 20 -1.24 7.34 10.85
CA ILE A 20 -0.33 6.40 10.20
C ILE A 20 1.10 6.86 10.49
N THR A 21 1.87 6.00 11.14
CA THR A 21 3.25 6.29 11.57
C THR A 21 4.30 5.46 10.85
N ASP A 22 3.88 4.36 10.21
CA ASP A 22 4.77 3.53 9.41
C ASP A 22 3.95 2.72 8.39
N VAL A 23 4.54 2.49 7.22
CA VAL A 23 3.98 1.67 6.14
C VAL A 23 5.12 0.87 5.52
N GLU A 24 5.02 -0.45 5.55
CA GLU A 24 6.03 -1.35 5.01
C GLU A 24 5.41 -2.27 3.95
N ILE A 25 6.08 -2.45 2.82
CA ILE A 25 5.74 -3.49 1.85
C ILE A 25 6.30 -4.83 2.38
N SER A 26 5.46 -5.57 3.11
CA SER A 26 5.86 -6.82 3.77
C SER A 26 6.00 -8.01 2.82
N ASN A 27 5.31 -7.98 1.67
CA ASN A 27 5.51 -8.96 0.60
C ASN A 27 5.16 -8.35 -0.77
N PHE A 28 5.99 -8.66 -1.76
CA PHE A 28 5.81 -8.21 -3.13
C PHE A 28 5.93 -9.39 -4.09
N ALA A 29 4.79 -9.77 -4.69
CA ALA A 29 4.67 -10.91 -5.60
C ALA A 29 4.01 -10.51 -6.92
N MET A 30 4.31 -9.31 -7.41
CA MET A 30 3.91 -8.87 -8.75
C MET A 30 4.88 -9.38 -9.82
N HIS A 31 4.40 -9.54 -11.05
CA HIS A 31 5.21 -9.78 -12.25
C HIS A 31 6.07 -8.54 -12.65
N TYR A 32 5.74 -7.36 -12.13
CA TYR A 32 6.46 -6.11 -12.38
C TYR A 32 7.57 -5.88 -11.35
N SER A 33 8.37 -4.84 -11.55
CA SER A 33 9.44 -4.49 -10.61
C SER A 33 8.87 -3.84 -9.35
N ILE A 34 9.44 -4.17 -8.20
CA ILE A 34 9.11 -3.48 -6.94
C ILE A 34 9.51 -2.00 -6.97
N SER A 35 10.53 -1.64 -7.76
CA SER A 35 11.03 -0.26 -7.89
C SER A 35 9.94 0.76 -8.29
N ASP A 36 8.85 0.29 -8.91
CA ASP A 36 7.75 1.15 -9.33
C ASP A 36 6.88 1.64 -8.17
N VAL A 37 6.98 0.99 -7.00
CA VAL A 37 6.11 1.28 -5.83
C VAL A 37 6.86 1.54 -4.54
N VAL A 38 8.20 1.42 -4.50
CA VAL A 38 8.99 1.57 -3.26
C VAL A 38 8.87 2.94 -2.59
N GLY A 39 8.49 3.99 -3.33
CA GLY A 39 8.28 5.34 -2.78
C GLY A 39 6.85 5.62 -2.30
N LEU A 40 5.87 4.79 -2.70
CA LEU A 40 4.47 5.00 -2.34
C LEU A 40 4.16 4.89 -0.83
N PRO A 41 4.90 4.10 -0.02
CA PRO A 41 4.76 4.16 1.44
C PRO A 41 4.95 5.55 2.04
N ASP A 42 5.90 6.35 1.53
CA ASP A 42 6.15 7.70 2.02
C ASP A 42 4.98 8.64 1.69
N GLU A 43 4.35 8.47 0.52
CA GLU A 43 3.15 9.21 0.15
C GLU A 43 1.97 8.88 1.06
N VAL A 44 1.79 7.61 1.46
CA VAL A 44 0.76 7.23 2.44
C VAL A 44 1.01 7.92 3.78
N LEU A 45 2.26 8.00 4.23
CA LEU A 45 2.62 8.72 5.45
C LEU A 45 2.33 10.23 5.33
N GLN A 46 2.62 10.82 4.17
CA GLN A 46 2.39 12.24 3.92
C GLN A 46 0.90 12.58 3.80
N TYR A 47 0.14 11.80 3.04
CA TYR A 47 -1.26 12.04 2.74
C TYR A 47 -2.20 11.51 3.83
N GLN A 48 -1.69 10.62 4.71
CA GLN A 48 -2.50 9.90 5.70
C GLN A 48 -3.70 9.19 5.04
N SER A 49 -3.45 8.60 3.87
CA SER A 49 -4.46 8.05 2.97
C SER A 49 -3.90 6.85 2.23
N SER A 50 -4.77 5.91 1.86
CA SER A 50 -4.44 4.79 0.97
C SER A 50 -4.21 5.23 -0.49
N GLN A 51 -4.70 6.41 -0.89
CA GLN A 51 -4.52 6.97 -2.22
C GLN A 51 -3.14 7.58 -2.39
N VAL A 52 -2.49 7.28 -3.52
CA VAL A 52 -1.14 7.75 -3.86
C VAL A 52 -1.09 8.23 -5.31
N ASP A 53 0.01 8.87 -5.70
CA ASP A 53 0.18 9.36 -7.05
C ASP A 53 0.39 8.22 -8.06
N ASN A 54 -0.12 8.42 -9.27
CA ASN A 54 0.04 7.44 -10.34
C ASN A 54 1.47 7.42 -10.87
N VAL A 55 2.06 6.23 -10.88
CA VAL A 55 3.35 5.97 -11.55
C VAL A 55 3.10 5.50 -12.99
N SER A 56 3.64 6.25 -13.95
CA SER A 56 3.46 5.97 -15.38
C SER A 56 4.02 4.58 -15.74
N GLY A 57 3.19 3.75 -16.37
CA GLY A 57 3.53 2.37 -16.72
C GLY A 57 3.30 1.33 -15.60
N ALA A 58 3.01 1.76 -14.38
CA ALA A 58 2.87 0.87 -13.21
C ALA A 58 1.43 0.83 -12.63
N THR A 59 0.42 1.18 -13.43
CA THR A 59 -0.98 1.31 -12.97
C THR A 59 -1.50 0.09 -12.20
N TYR A 60 -1.13 -1.13 -12.58
CA TYR A 60 -1.55 -2.34 -11.86
C TYR A 60 -0.89 -2.45 -10.48
N SER A 61 0.39 -2.12 -10.38
CA SER A 61 1.14 -2.16 -9.12
C SER A 61 0.67 -1.07 -8.16
N VAL A 62 0.44 0.14 -8.68
CA VAL A 62 -0.10 1.27 -7.89
C VAL A 62 -1.46 0.91 -7.29
N ARG A 63 -2.41 0.44 -8.10
CA ARG A 63 -3.74 0.04 -7.58
C ARG A 63 -3.67 -1.11 -6.58
N ALA A 64 -2.82 -2.11 -6.84
CA ALA A 64 -2.64 -3.20 -5.89
C ALA A 64 -2.01 -2.73 -4.56
N PHE A 65 -1.16 -1.71 -4.60
CA PHE A 65 -0.61 -1.09 -3.41
C PHE A 65 -1.69 -0.30 -2.64
N GLU A 66 -2.45 0.56 -3.32
CA GLU A 66 -3.58 1.31 -2.72
C GLU A 66 -4.59 0.38 -2.04
N ASP A 67 -5.01 -0.68 -2.75
CA ASP A 67 -5.91 -1.71 -2.23
C ASP A 67 -5.31 -2.41 -0.99
N ALA A 68 -4.01 -2.68 -1.00
CA ALA A 68 -3.32 -3.30 0.13
C ALA A 68 -3.32 -2.42 1.37
N VAL A 69 -3.07 -1.12 1.21
CA VAL A 69 -3.07 -0.13 2.29
C VAL A 69 -4.48 0.06 2.82
N GLN A 70 -5.47 0.18 1.95
CA GLN A 70 -6.87 0.32 2.35
C GLN A 70 -7.34 -0.87 3.18
N ASP A 71 -7.04 -2.09 2.74
CA ASP A 71 -7.36 -3.32 3.47
C ASP A 71 -6.68 -3.36 4.85
N ALA A 72 -5.40 -2.96 4.95
CA ALA A 72 -4.70 -2.89 6.23
C ALA A 72 -5.30 -1.85 7.19
N LEU A 73 -5.70 -0.68 6.69
CA LEU A 73 -6.36 0.36 7.47
C LEU A 73 -7.74 -0.10 7.96
N ASP A 74 -8.51 -0.81 7.14
CA ASP A 74 -9.82 -1.31 7.54
C ASP A 74 -9.71 -2.44 8.57
N GLN A 75 -8.71 -3.31 8.46
CA GLN A 75 -8.40 -4.30 9.50
C GLN A 75 -7.97 -3.64 10.82
N ALA A 76 -7.21 -2.55 10.78
CA ALA A 76 -6.84 -1.79 11.97
C ALA A 76 -8.07 -1.16 12.66
N LYS A 77 -9.05 -0.66 11.89
CA LYS A 77 -10.31 -0.15 12.46
C LYS A 77 -11.18 -1.24 13.09
N LEU A 78 -11.22 -2.44 12.49
CA LEU A 78 -11.99 -3.57 13.01
C LEU A 78 -11.39 -4.19 14.28
N SER A 79 -10.11 -3.92 14.56
CA SER A 79 -9.40 -4.43 15.73
C SER A 79 -9.29 -3.42 16.89
N ALA A 80 -9.79 -2.19 16.69
CA ALA A 80 -9.94 -1.15 17.72
C ALA A 80 -11.31 -1.26 18.43
#